data_AF-A0A0U5AY33-F1
#
_entry.id   AF-A0A0U5AY33-F1
#
_cell.length_a   1.000
_cell.length_b   1.000
_cell.length_c   1.000
_cell.angle_alpha   90.00
_cell.angle_beta   90.00
_cell.angle_gamma   90.00
#
_symmetry.space_group_name_H-M   'P 1'
#
loop_
_entity.id
_entity.type
_entity.pdbx_description
1 polymer ?
#
loop_
_entity_poly.entity_id
_entity_poly.type
_entity_poly.pdbx_seq_one_letter_code
_entity_poly.pdbx_strand_id
1 'polypeptide(L)'
;MFFLYLYNKEMARGGQTVSKEKVVVEIFGQYYTMVGDTSSSHMRMVAGYVDDKMRQISAASPRLDTNKLAVLAALNMADEYFKLRLEYEELIKLLENTAAQEEENEVGEERDEEAVEADKE
;
A
#
# COMPACT_ATOMS: atom_id res chain seq x y z
N MET A 1 21.25 12.05 16.67
CA MET A 1 20.52 12.42 15.44
C MET A 1 20.05 11.13 14.79
N PHE A 2 18.78 10.75 15.00
CA PHE A 2 18.20 9.55 14.40
C PHE A 2 17.75 9.87 12.97
N PHE A 3 18.32 9.19 11.99
CA PHE A 3 17.88 9.25 10.61
C PHE A 3 16.86 8.13 10.37
N LEU A 4 15.61 8.49 10.09
CA LEU A 4 14.59 7.52 9.70
C LEU A 4 14.78 7.23 8.20
N TYR A 5 15.31 6.06 7.88
CA TYR A 5 15.44 5.58 6.50
C TYR A 5 14.12 4.92 6.10
N LEU A 6 13.41 5.50 5.13
CA LEU A 6 12.41 4.76 4.37
C LEU A 6 13.17 3.77 3.47
N TYR A 7 13.41 2.56 3.97
CA TYR A 7 14.23 1.55 3.30
C TYR A 7 13.41 0.81 2.25
N ASN A 8 13.77 0.98 0.96
CA ASN A 8 13.21 0.21 -0.15
C ASN A 8 14.15 -0.97 -0.48
N LYS A 9 13.63 -2.20 -0.52
CA LYS A 9 14.39 -3.47 -0.60
C LYS A 9 15.07 -3.73 -1.95
N GLU A 10 14.83 -2.92 -2.98
CA GLU A 10 15.30 -3.20 -4.35
C GLU A 10 16.77 -2.88 -4.63
N MET A 11 17.50 -2.30 -3.66
CA MET A 11 18.88 -1.79 -3.83
C MET A 11 20.00 -2.85 -3.93
N ALA A 12 19.72 -4.11 -4.28
CA ALA A 12 20.76 -5.13 -4.40
C ALA A 12 21.43 -5.21 -5.79
N ARG A 13 21.05 -4.39 -6.79
CA ARG A 13 21.70 -4.43 -8.11
C ARG A 13 21.80 -3.05 -8.78
N GLY A 14 23.04 -2.67 -9.11
CA GLY A 14 23.35 -1.71 -10.18
C GLY A 14 23.53 -0.27 -9.73
N GLY A 15 24.71 0.29 -9.99
CA GLY A 15 25.06 1.67 -9.65
C GLY A 15 24.23 2.71 -10.42
N GLN A 16 23.34 3.38 -9.70
CA GLN A 16 22.91 4.75 -9.95
C GLN A 16 22.78 5.44 -8.59
N THR A 17 23.47 6.57 -8.40
CA THR A 17 23.29 7.42 -7.22
C THR A 17 21.93 8.10 -7.33
N VAL A 18 20.88 7.43 -6.85
CA VAL A 18 19.58 8.05 -6.67
C VAL A 18 19.76 9.23 -5.71
N SER A 19 19.40 10.43 -6.17
CA SER A 19 19.50 11.65 -5.36
C SER A 19 18.57 11.50 -4.16
N LYS A 20 19.15 11.22 -3.00
CA LYS A 20 18.40 11.10 -1.75
C LYS A 20 17.93 12.47 -1.30
N GLU A 21 16.62 12.69 -1.31
CA GLU A 21 16.03 13.89 -0.73
C GLU A 21 16.10 13.80 0.81
N LYS A 22 16.40 14.93 1.44
CA LYS A 22 16.42 15.08 2.90
C LYS A 22 15.34 16.05 3.31
N VAL A 23 14.49 15.65 4.24
CA VAL A 23 13.39 16.49 4.74
C VAL A 23 13.36 16.43 6.25
N VAL A 24 13.24 17.60 6.88
CA VAL A 24 12.94 17.71 8.30
C VAL A 24 11.43 17.74 8.48
N VAL A 25 10.92 16.88 9.34
CA VAL A 25 9.50 16.76 9.67
C VAL A 25 9.31 16.80 11.18
N GLU A 26 8.11 17.17 11.61
CA GLU A 26 7.68 17.10 13.01
C GLU A 26 6.67 15.96 13.16
N ILE A 27 6.93 15.05 14.09
CA ILE A 27 6.03 13.94 14.43
C ILE A 27 5.87 13.94 15.95
N PHE A 28 4.64 14.13 16.41
CA PHE A 28 4.25 14.16 17.81
C PHE A 28 5.10 15.12 18.66
N GLY A 29 5.36 16.32 18.14
CA GLY A 29 6.16 17.36 18.79
C GLY A 29 7.67 17.11 18.79
N GLN A 30 8.16 16.09 18.07
CA GLN A 30 9.57 15.76 17.93
C GLN A 30 10.01 15.94 16.47
N TYR A 31 11.17 16.57 16.27
CA TYR A 31 11.74 16.77 14.93
C TYR A 31 12.59 15.59 14.48
N TYR A 32 12.32 15.09 13.27
CA TYR A 32 13.05 14.01 12.63
C TYR A 32 13.58 14.44 11.28
N THR A 33 14.76 13.93 10.90
CA THR A 33 15.29 14.07 9.54
C THR A 33 15.03 12.77 8.78
N MET A 34 14.15 12.82 7.79
CA MET A 34 13.86 11.73 6.87
C MET A 34 14.78 11.84 5.65
N VAL A 35 15.29 10.68 5.21
CA VAL A 35 16.12 10.56 4.00
C VAL A 35 15.52 9.46 3.15
N GLY A 36 15.21 9.76 1.90
CA GLY A 36 14.58 8.81 0.99
C GLY A 36 14.73 9.18 -0.48
N ASP A 37 14.41 8.21 -1.33
CA ASP A 37 14.48 8.34 -2.79
C ASP A 37 13.15 8.88 -3.40
N THR A 38 12.20 9.27 -2.54
CA THR A 38 10.89 9.78 -2.93
C THR A 38 10.84 11.30 -2.76
N SER A 39 9.82 11.94 -3.35
CA SER A 39 9.68 13.39 -3.28
C SER A 39 9.47 13.89 -1.85
N SER A 40 9.97 15.09 -1.56
CA SER A 40 9.80 15.74 -0.25
C SER A 40 8.34 15.97 0.12
N SER A 41 7.46 16.16 -0.85
CA SER A 41 6.01 16.24 -0.62
C SER A 41 5.45 14.92 -0.12
N HIS A 42 5.82 13.79 -0.73
CA HIS A 42 5.39 12.47 -0.28
C HIS A 42 5.94 12.15 1.12
N MET A 43 7.21 12.45 1.40
CA MET A 43 7.77 12.25 2.75
C MET A 43 7.04 13.08 3.82
N ARG A 44 6.70 14.34 3.53
CA ARG A 44 5.89 15.18 4.43
C ARG A 44 4.49 14.62 4.65
N MET A 45 3.87 14.10 3.58
CA MET A 45 2.57 13.46 3.65
C MET A 45 2.59 12.23 4.58
N VAL A 46 3.60 11.36 4.41
CA VAL A 46 3.78 10.18 5.27
C VAL A 46 4.01 10.60 6.72
N ALA A 47 4.86 11.60 6.99
CA ALA A 47 5.08 12.10 8.34
C ALA A 47 3.81 12.67 8.97
N GLY A 48 3.02 13.44 8.20
CA GLY A 48 1.72 13.96 8.65
C GLY A 48 0.75 12.84 8.99
N TYR A 49 0.68 11.78 8.17
CA TYR A 49 -0.16 10.62 8.45
C TYR A 49 0.20 9.95 9.78
N VAL A 50 1.50 9.79 10.07
CA VAL A 50 1.98 9.22 11.33
C VAL A 50 1.63 10.14 12.51
N ASP A 51 1.83 11.45 12.38
CA ASP A 51 1.49 12.45 13.41
C ASP A 51 0.00 12.40 13.76
N ASP A 52 -0.86 12.40 12.74
CA ASP A 52 -2.32 12.31 12.89
C ASP A 52 -2.73 11.02 13.60
N LYS A 53 -2.16 9.87 13.21
CA LYS A 53 -2.47 8.58 13.84
C LYS A 53 -2.04 8.55 15.31
N MET A 54 -0.87 9.09 15.63
CA MET A 54 -0.40 9.21 17.01
C MET A 54 -1.29 10.13 17.85
N ARG A 55 -1.73 11.27 17.30
CA ARG A 55 -2.64 12.20 17.98
C ARG A 55 -4.01 11.58 18.25
N GLN A 56 -4.56 10.85 17.28
CA GLN A 56 -5.83 10.14 17.45
C GLN A 56 -5.77 9.12 18.59
N ILE A 57 -4.72 8.30 18.63
CA ILE A 57 -4.53 7.30 19.70
C ILE A 57 -4.29 8.00 21.04
N SER A 58 -3.53 9.10 21.06
CA SER A 58 -3.27 9.86 22.29
C SER A 58 -4.55 10.47 22.86
N ALA A 59 -5.45 10.98 22.00
CA ALA A 59 -6.76 11.48 22.41
C ALA A 59 -7.64 10.38 23.03
N ALA A 60 -7.58 9.16 22.48
CA ALA A 60 -8.32 8.01 23.02
C ALA A 60 -7.68 7.41 24.29
N SER A 61 -6.37 7.60 24.51
CA SER A 61 -5.63 7.00 25.62
C SER A 61 -4.53 7.93 26.16
N PRO A 62 -4.90 8.94 26.98
CA PRO A 62 -3.99 10.01 27.42
C PRO A 62 -2.86 9.55 28.37
N ARG A 63 -2.95 8.34 28.92
CA ARG A 63 -1.98 7.80 29.90
C ARG A 63 -0.88 6.95 29.26
N LEU A 64 -0.89 6.76 27.95
CA LEU A 64 0.15 6.00 27.26
C LEU A 64 1.43 6.84 27.17
N ASP A 65 2.56 6.20 27.47
CA ASP A 65 3.88 6.76 27.17
C ASP A 65 4.05 6.89 25.65
N THR A 66 4.76 7.92 25.20
CA THR A 66 5.04 8.22 23.79
C THR A 66 5.63 7.05 23.02
N ASN A 67 6.50 6.24 23.63
CA ASN A 67 7.07 5.06 22.96
C ASN A 67 6.00 3.99 22.71
N LYS A 68 5.20 3.66 23.72
CA LYS A 68 4.07 2.73 23.57
C LYS A 68 3.03 3.26 22.56
N LEU A 69 2.79 4.57 22.57
CA LEU A 69 1.91 5.24 21.61
C LEU A 69 2.43 5.06 20.17
N ALA A 70 3.72 5.29 19.93
CA ALA A 70 4.35 5.12 18.63
C ALA A 70 4.29 3.67 18.14
N VAL A 71 4.54 2.70 19.02
CA VAL A 71 4.40 1.27 18.70
C VAL A 71 2.96 0.92 18.36
N LEU A 72 1.98 1.41 19.11
CA LEU A 72 0.56 1.18 18.83
C LEU A 72 0.13 1.83 17.51
N ALA A 73 0.62 3.03 17.20
CA ALA A 73 0.40 3.67 15.91
C ALA A 73 0.98 2.81 14.77
N ALA A 74 2.21 2.30 14.92
CA ALA A 74 2.82 1.41 13.94
C ALA A 74 2.04 0.11 13.74
N LEU A 75 1.55 -0.51 14.83
CA LEU A 75 0.71 -1.72 14.76
C LEU A 75 -0.61 -1.45 14.02
N ASN A 76 -1.28 -0.36 14.34
CA ASN A 76 -2.54 0.01 13.67
C ASN A 76 -2.33 0.26 12.16
N MET A 77 -1.27 0.99 11.79
CA MET A 77 -0.94 1.24 10.38
C MET A 77 -0.56 -0.05 9.64
N ALA A 78 0.14 -0.98 10.30
CA ALA A 78 0.47 -2.27 9.71
C ALA A 78 -0.79 -3.12 9.48
N ASP A 79 -1.72 -3.15 10.44
CA ASP A 79 -3.01 -3.84 10.31
C ASP A 79 -3.85 -3.27 9.14
N GLU A 80 -3.95 -1.94 9.04
CA GLU A 80 -4.59 -1.25 7.91
C GLU A 80 -3.97 -1.64 6.57
N TYR A 81 -2.62 -1.67 6.49
CA TYR A 81 -1.91 -2.09 5.30
C TYR A 81 -2.19 -3.55 4.92
N PHE A 82 -2.19 -4.47 5.89
CA PHE A 82 -2.46 -5.89 5.60
C PHE A 82 -3.90 -6.11 5.15
N LYS A 83 -4.88 -5.42 5.75
CA LYS A 83 -6.28 -5.47 5.32
C LYS A 83 -6.44 -4.96 3.89
N LEU A 84 -5.87 -3.79 3.59
CA LEU A 84 -5.91 -3.22 2.25
C LEU A 84 -5.25 -4.14 1.21
N ARG A 85 -4.14 -4.80 1.59
CA ARG A 85 -3.50 -5.79 0.74
C ARG A 85 -4.38 -6.99 0.44
N LEU A 86 -5.06 -7.53 1.44
CA LEU A 86 -5.95 -8.68 1.26
C LEU A 86 -7.12 -8.32 0.36
N GLU A 87 -7.74 -7.15 0.58
CA GLU A 87 -8.81 -6.63 -0.29
C GLU A 87 -8.34 -6.43 -1.73
N TYR A 88 -7.12 -5.91 -1.91
CA TYR A 88 -6.52 -5.75 -3.22
C TYR A 88 -6.25 -7.09 -3.93
N GLU A 89 -5.73 -8.09 -3.20
CA GLU A 89 -5.52 -9.44 -3.73
C GLU A 89 -6.84 -10.15 -4.07
N GLU A 90 -7.90 -9.92 -3.30
CA GLU A 90 -9.26 -10.41 -3.61
C GLU A 90 -9.84 -9.74 -4.86
N LEU A 91 -9.66 -8.43 -4.99
CA LEU A 91 -10.12 -7.68 -6.16
C LEU A 91 -9.43 -8.16 -7.44
N ILE A 92 -8.12 -8.41 -7.41
CA ILE A 92 -7.39 -8.98 -8.55
C ILE A 92 -7.97 -10.34 -8.95
N LYS A 93 -8.23 -11.23 -7.99
CA LYS A 93 -8.80 -12.56 -8.28
C LYS A 93 -10.19 -12.46 -8.91
N LEU A 94 -11.01 -11.52 -8.46
CA LEU A 94 -12.33 -11.28 -9.07
C LEU A 94 -12.19 -10.83 -10.52
N LEU A 95 -11.27 -9.90 -10.82
CA LEU A 95 -11.01 -9.45 -12.19
C LEU A 95 -10.50 -10.59 -13.09
N GLU A 96 -9.58 -11.42 -12.58
CA GLU A 96 -9.08 -12.59 -13.31
C GLU A 96 -10.19 -13.62 -13.58
N ASN A 97 -11.05 -13.89 -12.60
CA ASN A 97 -12.17 -14.82 -12.76
C ASN A 97 -13.23 -14.29 -13.74
N THR A 98 -13.55 -12.99 -13.70
CA THR A 98 -14.49 -12.40 -14.65
C THR A 98 -13.94 -12.43 -16.07
N ALA A 99 -12.67 -12.10 -16.28
CA ALA A 99 -12.03 -12.23 -17.59
C ALA A 99 -12.05 -13.68 -18.11
N ALA A 100 -11.80 -14.66 -17.24
CA ALA A 100 -11.89 -16.07 -17.62
C ALA A 100 -13.33 -16.52 -17.95
N GLN A 101 -14.33 -15.98 -17.27
CA GLN A 101 -15.74 -16.26 -17.56
C GLN A 101 -16.22 -15.63 -18.87
N GLU A 102 -15.69 -14.48 -19.25
CA GLU A 102 -15.96 -13.85 -20.54
C GLU A 102 -15.39 -14.69 -21.69
N GLU A 103 -14.16 -15.20 -21.55
CA GLU A 103 -13.56 -16.12 -22.53
C GLU A 103 -14.33 -17.46 -22.66
N GLU A 104 -14.81 -18.03 -21.54
CA GLU A 104 -15.60 -19.26 -21.59
C GLU A 104 -17.00 -19.05 -22.19
N ASN A 105 -17.62 -17.88 -21.97
CA ASN A 105 -18.93 -17.56 -22.52
C ASN A 105 -18.86 -17.29 -24.04
N GLU A 106 -17.84 -16.59 -24.53
CA GLU A 106 -17.64 -16.36 -25.98
C GLU A 106 -17.39 -17.68 -26.73
N VAL A 107 -16.61 -18.60 -26.15
CA VAL A 107 -16.35 -19.93 -26.74
C VAL A 107 -17.59 -20.85 -26.68
N GLY A 108 -18.48 -20.64 -25.71
CA GLY A 108 -19.76 -21.35 -25.62
C GLY A 108 -20.75 -20.91 -26.70
N GLU A 109 -20.86 -19.60 -26.93
CA GLU A 109 -21.77 -19.03 -27.92
C GLU A 109 -21.38 -19.40 -29.36
N GLU A 110 -20.08 -19.41 -29.71
CA GLU A 110 -19.62 -19.82 -31.05
C GLU A 110 -19.90 -21.31 -31.37
N ARG A 111 -19.81 -22.19 -30.37
CA ARG A 111 -20.05 -23.64 -30.54
C ARG A 111 -21.52 -23.99 -30.68
N ASP A 112 -22.39 -23.26 -29.99
CA ASP A 112 -23.83 -23.46 -30.06
C ASP A 112 -24.41 -22.93 -31.39
N GLU A 113 -23.79 -21.92 -32.01
CA GLU A 113 -24.15 -21.46 -33.36
C GLU A 113 -23.72 -22.45 -34.46
N GLU A 114 -22.50 -23.00 -34.41
CA GLU A 114 -22.03 -24.03 -35.38
C GLU A 114 -22.85 -25.33 -35.31
N ALA A 115 -23.31 -25.75 -34.12
CA ALA A 115 -24.12 -26.95 -33.95
C ALA A 115 -25.54 -26.83 -34.53
N VAL A 116 -26.10 -25.61 -34.55
CA VAL A 116 -27.44 -25.34 -35.12
C VAL A 116 -27.42 -25.25 -36.65
N GLU A 117 -26.26 -24.98 -37.24
CA GLU A 117 -26.08 -24.93 -38.71
C GLU A 117 -25.81 -26.32 -39.31
N ALA A 118 -25.13 -27.20 -38.58
CA ALA A 118 -24.81 -28.56 -39.04
C ALA A 118 -26.02 -29.53 -39.10
N ASP A 119 -27.10 -29.27 -38.37
CA ASP A 119 -28.31 -30.13 -38.34
C ASP A 119 -29.34 -29.74 -39.44
N LYS A 120 -29.02 -28.76 -40.28
CA LYS A 120 -29.88 -28.27 -41.39
C LYS A 120 -29.50 -28.80 -42.78
N GLU A 121 -28.46 -29.61 -42.93
CA GLU A 121 -28.10 -30.31 -44.18
C GLU A 121 -28.44 -31.81 -44.14
#